data_AF-A0A259KM57-F1
#
_entry.id   AF-A0A259KM57-F1
#
_cell.length_a   1.000
_cell.length_b   1.000
_cell.length_c   1.000
_cell.angle_alpha   90.00
_cell.angle_beta   90.00
_cell.angle_gamma   90.00
#
_symmetry.space_group_name_H-M   'P 1'
#
loop_
_entity.id
_entity.type
_entity.pdbx_description
1 polymer ?
#
loop_
_entity_poly.entity_id
_entity_poly.type
_entity_poly.pdbx_seq_one_letter_code
_entity_poly.pdbx_strand_id
1 'polypeptide(L)'
;MKESDMDQAQLFKRLHAMAMDELEAFIKSDEDVTRALYRLDLAGRTRHILNSIQLEDMWQELDEKTQLFNVFLAMRLSPECLSSCLDFREDMNSLEWRFVFPKINDLPEDKKPVCFGDFLEQLERVDIVNVNEYDIEVACEFLDQVYDFTPHHNPPSKFS
;
A
#
# COMPACT_ATOMS: atom_id res chain seq x y z
N MET A 1 3.72 -11.93 -22.87
CA MET A 1 2.94 -11.81 -21.64
C MET A 1 1.65 -12.58 -21.83
N LYS A 2 1.29 -13.45 -20.88
CA LYS A 2 -0.01 -14.12 -20.93
C LYS A 2 -1.08 -13.13 -20.47
N GLU A 3 -2.32 -13.32 -20.92
CA GLU A 3 -3.48 -12.49 -20.57
C GLU A 3 -3.63 -12.33 -19.05
N SER A 4 -3.46 -13.44 -18.30
CA SER A 4 -3.43 -13.46 -16.82
C SER A 4 -2.38 -12.55 -16.17
N ASP A 5 -1.23 -12.33 -16.81
CA ASP A 5 -0.15 -11.48 -16.26
C ASP A 5 -0.50 -10.00 -16.40
N MET A 6 -1.27 -9.66 -17.44
CA MET A 6 -1.70 -8.29 -17.72
C MET A 6 -2.82 -7.85 -16.78
N ASP A 7 -3.71 -8.78 -16.42
CA ASP A 7 -4.83 -8.51 -15.52
C ASP A 7 -4.34 -8.32 -14.09
N GLN A 8 -3.44 -9.20 -13.61
CA GLN A 8 -2.83 -9.02 -12.27
C GLN A 8 -2.14 -7.66 -12.15
N ALA A 9 -1.44 -7.19 -13.19
CA ALA A 9 -0.82 -5.87 -13.22
C ALA A 9 -1.82 -4.72 -13.03
N GLN A 10 -3.08 -4.89 -13.43
CA GLN A 10 -4.12 -3.89 -13.21
C GLN A 10 -4.56 -3.81 -11.74
N LEU A 11 -4.72 -4.96 -11.08
CA LEU A 11 -5.04 -5.01 -9.66
C LEU A 11 -3.89 -4.43 -8.82
N PHE A 12 -2.64 -4.80 -9.14
CA PHE A 12 -1.45 -4.24 -8.49
C PHE A 12 -1.42 -2.72 -8.57
N LYS A 13 -1.68 -2.14 -9.75
CA LYS A 13 -1.68 -0.67 -9.93
C LYS A 13 -2.70 0.03 -9.06
N ARG A 14 -3.91 -0.52 -8.94
CA ARG A 14 -4.99 0.07 -8.13
C ARG A 14 -4.66 0.01 -6.65
N LEU A 15 -4.26 -1.16 -6.15
CA LEU A 15 -3.88 -1.32 -4.74
C LEU A 15 -2.66 -0.47 -4.39
N HIS A 16 -1.70 -0.36 -5.29
CA HIS A 16 -0.55 0.52 -5.12
C HIS A 16 -0.98 2.00 -5.04
N ALA A 17 -1.72 2.50 -6.03
CA ALA A 17 -2.14 3.90 -6.08
C ALA A 17 -2.93 4.29 -4.83
N MET A 18 -3.94 3.49 -4.48
CA MET A 18 -4.77 3.70 -3.30
C MET A 18 -3.93 3.75 -2.01
N ALA A 19 -3.04 2.76 -1.82
CA ALA A 19 -2.23 2.71 -0.61
C ALA A 19 -1.22 3.87 -0.54
N MET A 20 -0.61 4.28 -1.65
CA MET A 20 0.31 5.42 -1.68
C MET A 20 -0.41 6.72 -1.32
N ASP A 21 -1.58 6.98 -1.91
CA ASP A 21 -2.37 8.19 -1.65
C ASP A 21 -2.77 8.27 -0.16
N GLU A 22 -3.23 7.17 0.44
CA GLU A 22 -3.59 7.12 1.86
C GLU A 22 -2.38 7.29 2.78
N LEU A 23 -1.24 6.69 2.44
CA LEU A 23 0.00 6.83 3.22
C LEU A 23 0.55 8.26 3.17
N GLU A 24 0.55 8.89 2.00
CA GLU A 24 0.97 10.30 1.82
C GLU A 24 0.03 11.29 2.52
N ALA A 25 -1.26 11.00 2.58
CA ALA A 25 -2.21 11.77 3.38
C ALA A 25 -1.99 11.58 4.89
N PHE A 26 -1.60 10.37 5.32
CA PHE A 26 -1.39 10.04 6.73
C PHE A 26 -0.08 10.60 7.31
N ILE A 27 1.02 10.49 6.57
CA ILE A 27 2.36 10.96 6.96
C ILE A 27 2.90 11.89 5.88
N LYS A 28 3.32 13.08 6.28
CA LYS A 28 3.83 14.07 5.33
C LYS A 28 5.14 13.58 4.70
N SER A 29 5.32 13.85 3.41
CA SER A 29 6.51 13.42 2.67
C SER A 29 7.83 13.95 3.28
N ASP A 30 7.82 15.12 3.90
CA ASP A 30 8.99 15.74 4.54
C ASP A 30 9.21 15.31 6.00
N GLU A 31 8.37 14.44 6.56
CA GLU A 31 8.54 13.92 7.92
C GLU A 31 9.79 13.03 8.02
N ASP A 32 10.56 13.19 9.11
CA ASP A 32 11.73 12.37 9.41
C ASP A 32 11.40 10.88 9.33
N VAL A 33 12.25 10.11 8.64
CA VAL A 33 11.98 8.70 8.37
C VAL A 33 11.84 7.86 9.64
N THR A 34 12.59 8.15 10.70
CA THR A 34 12.53 7.37 11.95
C THR A 34 11.18 7.58 12.62
N ARG A 35 10.72 8.83 12.65
CA ARG A 35 9.40 9.17 13.17
C ARG A 35 8.28 8.58 12.31
N ALA A 36 8.40 8.64 10.99
CA ALA A 36 7.43 8.07 10.06
C ALA A 36 7.28 6.55 10.25
N LEU A 37 8.39 5.81 10.29
CA LEU A 37 8.37 4.37 10.51
C LEU A 37 7.79 3.99 11.89
N TYR A 38 8.08 4.78 12.93
CA TYR A 38 7.46 4.57 14.24
C TYR A 38 5.93 4.76 14.20
N ARG A 39 5.44 5.77 13.46
CA ARG A 39 4.00 5.98 13.26
C ARG A 39 3.36 4.82 12.49
N LEU A 40 4.01 4.29 11.46
CA LEU A 40 3.53 3.13 10.71
C LEU A 40 3.49 1.87 11.57
N ASP A 41 4.53 1.58 12.35
CA ASP A 41 4.55 0.43 13.27
C ASP A 41 3.42 0.53 14.30
N LEU A 42 3.19 1.70 14.90
CA LEU A 42 2.07 1.91 15.81
C LEU A 42 0.71 1.75 15.12
N ALA A 43 0.58 2.28 13.90
CA ALA A 43 -0.65 2.20 13.12
C ALA A 43 -0.97 0.76 12.71
N GLY A 44 0.02 -0.03 12.28
CA GLY A 44 -0.13 -1.47 12.04
C GLY A 44 -0.57 -2.22 13.29
N ARG A 45 0.14 -2.06 14.42
CA ARG A 45 -0.20 -2.72 15.70
C ARG A 45 -1.60 -2.43 16.21
N THR A 46 -2.14 -1.25 15.88
CA THR A 46 -3.46 -0.80 16.32
C THR A 46 -4.55 -1.04 15.28
N ARG A 47 -4.21 -1.66 14.15
CA ARG A 47 -5.06 -1.80 12.97
C ARG A 47 -5.73 -0.51 12.53
N HIS A 48 -4.93 0.55 12.42
CA HIS A 48 -5.45 1.87 12.12
C HIS A 48 -6.07 1.92 10.72
N ILE A 49 -7.25 2.53 10.63
CA ILE A 49 -7.97 2.73 9.37
C ILE A 49 -7.57 4.08 8.78
N LEU A 50 -7.09 4.06 7.54
CA LEU A 50 -6.74 5.21 6.71
C LEU A 50 -7.75 5.29 5.55
N ASN A 51 -8.86 5.98 5.78
CA ASN A 51 -10.02 6.09 4.88
C ASN A 51 -10.34 4.77 4.13
N SER A 52 -9.78 4.56 2.94
CA SER A 52 -10.04 3.41 2.09
C SER A 52 -9.28 2.13 2.45
N ILE A 53 -8.23 2.21 3.26
CA ILE A 53 -7.42 1.07 3.66
C ILE A 53 -7.38 0.91 5.18
N GLN A 54 -7.12 -0.30 5.65
CA GLN A 54 -6.77 -0.61 7.03
C GLN A 54 -5.36 -1.17 7.05
N LEU A 55 -4.49 -0.62 7.90
CA LEU A 55 -3.19 -1.22 8.18
C LEU A 55 -3.42 -2.45 9.06
N GLU A 56 -2.79 -3.59 8.76
CA GLU A 56 -2.95 -4.82 9.55
C GLU A 56 -1.76 -5.08 10.46
N ASP A 57 -0.55 -4.99 9.92
CA ASP A 57 0.69 -5.22 10.65
C ASP A 57 1.89 -4.65 9.89
N MET A 58 2.99 -4.49 10.62
CA MET A 58 4.30 -4.16 10.06
C MET A 58 5.36 -5.07 10.69
N TRP A 59 6.07 -5.84 9.87
CA TRP A 59 7.11 -6.75 10.36
C TRP A 59 8.34 -6.77 9.48
N GLN A 60 9.40 -7.42 9.97
CA GLN A 60 10.62 -7.65 9.22
C GLN A 60 10.82 -9.16 9.00
N GLU A 61 11.24 -9.54 7.81
CA GLU A 61 11.54 -10.93 7.46
C GLU A 61 12.80 -10.99 6.62
N LEU A 62 13.61 -12.03 6.83
CA LEU A 62 14.83 -12.26 6.07
C LEU A 62 14.49 -12.88 4.72
N ASP A 63 14.89 -12.24 3.64
CA ASP A 63 14.83 -12.84 2.32
C ASP A 63 15.98 -13.85 2.18
N GLU A 64 15.62 -15.14 2.07
CA GLU A 64 16.61 -16.22 1.99
C GLU A 64 17.50 -16.14 0.74
N LYS A 65 17.04 -15.50 -0.34
CA LYS A 65 17.81 -15.39 -1.60
C LYS A 65 18.81 -14.25 -1.53
N THR A 66 18.39 -13.09 -1.04
CA THR A 66 19.25 -11.90 -0.98
C THR A 66 20.05 -11.81 0.32
N GLN A 67 19.65 -12.56 1.36
CA GLN A 67 20.19 -12.50 2.72
C GLN A 67 20.04 -11.11 3.36
N LEU A 68 19.03 -10.35 2.93
CA LEU A 68 18.68 -9.03 3.46
C LEU A 68 17.32 -9.06 4.14
N PHE A 69 17.12 -8.20 5.13
CA PHE A 69 15.80 -8.04 5.74
C PHE A 69 14.94 -7.10 4.90
N ASN A 70 13.72 -7.54 4.67
CA ASN A 70 12.66 -6.71 4.12
C ASN A 70 11.71 -6.28 5.25
N VAL A 71 11.13 -5.11 5.08
CA VAL A 71 10.06 -4.57 5.89
C VAL A 71 8.75 -4.75 5.12
N PHE A 72 7.80 -5.43 5.73
CA PHE A 72 6.48 -5.65 5.17
C PHE A 72 5.48 -4.75 5.88
N LEU A 73 4.65 -4.07 5.10
CA LEU A 73 3.48 -3.34 5.58
C LEU A 73 2.23 -3.99 4.99
N ALA A 74 1.48 -4.72 5.80
CA ALA A 74 0.25 -5.39 5.38
C ALA A 74 -0.96 -4.48 5.48
N MET A 75 -1.82 -4.57 4.49
CA MET A 75 -2.99 -3.72 4.33
C MET A 75 -4.17 -4.54 3.81
N ARG A 76 -5.37 -4.07 4.16
CA ARG A 76 -6.65 -4.55 3.63
C ARG A 76 -7.52 -3.36 3.28
N LEU A 77 -8.63 -3.62 2.60
CA LEU A 77 -9.66 -2.61 2.44
C LEU A 77 -10.27 -2.25 3.80
N SER A 78 -10.61 -0.98 4.00
CA SER A 78 -11.31 -0.56 5.20
C SER A 78 -12.75 -1.11 5.24
N PRO A 79 -13.35 -1.26 6.44
CA PRO A 79 -14.76 -1.59 6.58
C PRO A 79 -15.68 -0.64 5.80
N GLU A 80 -15.34 0.65 5.74
CA GLU A 80 -16.06 1.67 4.98
C GLU A 80 -16.04 1.37 3.48
N CYS A 81 -14.88 1.05 2.90
CA CYS A 81 -14.80 0.65 1.49
C CYS A 81 -15.60 -0.62 1.22
N LEU A 82 -15.49 -1.63 2.07
CA LEU A 82 -16.18 -2.91 1.91
C LEU A 82 -17.72 -2.78 1.99
N SER A 83 -18.21 -1.81 2.75
CA SER A 83 -19.66 -1.55 2.92
C SER A 83 -20.24 -0.53 1.94
N SER A 84 -19.41 0.10 1.10
CA SER A 84 -19.84 1.14 0.18
C SER A 84 -20.56 0.61 -1.08
N CYS A 85 -20.35 -0.65 -1.44
CA CYS A 85 -21.03 -1.32 -2.54
C CYS A 85 -22.37 -1.95 -2.10
N LEU A 86 -23.40 -1.82 -2.94
CA LEU A 86 -24.72 -2.44 -2.71
C LEU A 86 -24.68 -3.97 -2.78
N ASP A 87 -23.80 -4.51 -3.63
CA ASP A 87 -23.55 -5.94 -3.72
C ASP A 87 -22.44 -6.33 -2.74
N PHE A 88 -22.81 -7.00 -1.65
CA PHE A 88 -21.83 -7.46 -0.66
C PHE A 88 -20.90 -8.50 -1.28
N ARG A 89 -19.60 -8.22 -1.24
CA ARG A 89 -18.55 -9.07 -1.79
C ARG A 89 -17.69 -9.66 -0.69
N GLU A 90 -18.07 -10.87 -0.27
CA GLU A 90 -17.42 -11.55 0.84
C GLU A 90 -15.93 -11.83 0.57
N ASP A 91 -15.59 -12.11 -0.69
CA ASP A 91 -14.24 -12.34 -1.19
C ASP A 91 -13.35 -11.10 -1.06
N MET A 92 -13.90 -9.89 -1.19
CA MET A 92 -13.11 -8.67 -1.03
C MET A 92 -12.70 -8.43 0.44
N ASN A 93 -13.42 -9.01 1.42
CA ASN A 93 -12.99 -8.95 2.82
C ASN A 93 -11.67 -9.70 3.04
N SER A 94 -11.36 -10.70 2.21
CA SER A 94 -10.09 -11.42 2.32
C SER A 94 -8.93 -10.74 1.61
N LEU A 95 -9.20 -9.74 0.75
CA LEU A 95 -8.16 -9.07 -0.06
C LEU A 95 -7.13 -8.40 0.85
N GLU A 96 -5.92 -8.94 0.82
CA GLU A 96 -4.77 -8.45 1.56
C GLU A 96 -3.61 -8.25 0.57
N TRP A 97 -2.97 -7.09 0.68
CA TRP A 97 -1.74 -6.81 -0.04
C TRP A 97 -0.71 -6.21 0.89
N ARG A 98 0.55 -6.29 0.46
CA ARG A 98 1.70 -5.92 1.27
C ARG A 98 2.63 -5.06 0.45
N PHE A 99 3.05 -3.95 1.01
CA PHE A 99 4.20 -3.21 0.52
C PHE A 99 5.46 -3.81 1.11
N VAL A 100 6.45 -4.04 0.26
CA VAL A 100 7.74 -4.60 0.64
C VAL A 100 8.82 -3.56 0.41
N PHE A 101 9.43 -3.12 1.49
CA PHE A 101 10.53 -2.15 1.50
C PHE A 101 11.82 -2.84 1.95
N PRO A 102 12.99 -2.35 1.53
CA PRO A 102 14.24 -2.77 2.12
C PRO A 102 14.31 -2.26 3.57
N LYS A 103 14.98 -3.00 4.45
CA LYS A 103 15.30 -2.48 5.77
C LYS A 103 16.31 -1.33 5.65
N ILE A 104 15.89 -0.12 6.02
CA ILE A 104 16.68 1.11 5.84
C ILE A 104 18.09 1.03 6.47
N ASN A 105 18.27 0.29 7.57
CA ASN A 105 19.56 0.16 8.24
C ASN A 105 20.56 -0.70 7.47
N ASP A 106 20.07 -1.54 6.56
CA ASP A 106 20.89 -2.43 5.73
C ASP A 106 21.27 -1.75 4.40
N LEU A 107 20.70 -0.57 4.10
CA LEU A 107 21.05 0.22 2.92
C LEU A 107 22.40 0.94 3.07
N PRO A 108 23.14 1.17 1.97
CA PRO A 108 24.29 2.07 1.94
C PRO A 108 23.93 3.46 2.47
N GLU A 109 24.85 4.12 3.19
CA GLU A 109 24.60 5.43 3.83
C GLU A 109 24.10 6.50 2.84
N ASP A 110 24.60 6.50 1.61
CA ASP A 110 24.20 7.43 0.54
C ASP A 110 22.83 7.14 -0.07
N LYS A 111 22.23 6.00 0.28
CA LYS A 111 20.91 5.55 -0.18
C LYS A 111 19.87 5.50 0.94
N LYS A 112 20.24 5.82 2.17
CA LYS A 112 19.29 5.83 3.28
C LYS A 112 18.30 6.97 3.08
N PRO A 113 16.99 6.70 3.06
CA PRO A 113 15.99 7.75 3.00
C PRO A 113 16.11 8.63 4.25
N VAL A 114 15.99 9.94 4.09
CA VAL A 114 16.02 10.88 5.23
C VAL A 114 14.62 11.30 5.65
N CYS A 115 13.67 11.27 4.73
CA CYS A 115 12.27 11.57 4.97
C CYS A 115 11.35 10.44 4.49
N PHE A 116 10.06 10.57 4.80
CA PHE A 116 9.06 9.59 4.44
C PHE A 116 8.85 9.45 2.93
N GLY A 117 8.89 10.56 2.19
CA GLY A 117 8.80 10.53 0.73
C GLY A 117 9.90 9.67 0.09
N ASP A 118 11.16 9.92 0.48
CA ASP A 118 12.31 9.11 0.02
C ASP A 118 12.16 7.63 0.38
N PHE A 119 11.56 7.34 1.54
CA PHE A 119 11.29 5.96 1.98
C PHE A 119 10.24 5.28 1.11
N LEU A 120 9.16 5.98 0.75
CA LEU A 120 8.14 5.45 -0.15
C LEU A 120 8.73 5.13 -1.55
N GLU A 121 9.68 5.93 -2.02
CA GLU A 121 10.42 5.66 -3.27
C GLU A 121 11.28 4.38 -3.20
N GLN A 122 11.56 3.85 -2.00
CA GLN A 122 12.26 2.56 -1.83
C GLN A 122 11.33 1.35 -1.96
N LEU A 123 10.05 1.52 -2.29
CA LEU A 123 9.14 0.39 -2.49
C LEU A 123 9.67 -0.56 -3.57
N GLU A 124 10.02 -1.79 -3.18
CA GLU A 124 10.59 -2.77 -4.11
C GLU A 124 9.51 -3.51 -4.87
N ARG A 125 8.42 -3.88 -4.16
CA ARG A 125 7.31 -4.63 -4.75
C ARG A 125 6.05 -4.55 -3.91
N VAL A 126 4.96 -4.93 -4.55
CA VAL A 126 3.65 -5.19 -3.93
C VAL A 126 3.37 -6.68 -4.00
N ASP A 127 3.13 -7.31 -2.86
CA ASP A 127 2.76 -8.72 -2.78
C ASP A 127 1.25 -8.80 -2.47
N ILE A 128 0.46 -9.44 -3.34
CA ILE A 128 -0.97 -9.72 -3.10
C ILE A 128 -1.09 -11.14 -2.57
N VAL A 129 -1.66 -11.30 -1.37
CA VAL A 129 -1.82 -12.60 -0.73
C VAL A 129 -2.86 -13.42 -1.47
N ASN A 130 -2.52 -14.66 -1.82
CA ASN A 130 -3.39 -15.57 -2.56
C ASN A 130 -3.97 -14.98 -3.85
N VAL A 131 -3.19 -14.18 -4.60
CA VAL A 131 -3.65 -13.49 -5.83
C VAL A 131 -4.39 -14.40 -6.83
N ASN A 132 -4.03 -15.68 -6.89
CA ASN A 132 -4.66 -16.66 -7.79
C ASN A 132 -6.08 -17.10 -7.37
N GLU A 133 -6.52 -16.74 -6.17
CA GLU A 133 -7.88 -17.02 -5.67
C GLU A 133 -8.88 -15.94 -6.07
N TYR A 134 -8.41 -14.80 -6.60
CA TYR A 134 -9.26 -13.68 -6.99
C TYR A 134 -9.58 -13.69 -8.48
N ASP A 135 -10.84 -13.41 -8.79
CA ASP A 135 -11.21 -12.92 -10.12
C ASP A 135 -10.74 -11.47 -10.26
N ILE A 136 -9.73 -11.27 -11.09
CA ILE A 136 -9.00 -10.01 -11.17
C ILE A 136 -9.83 -8.90 -11.81
N GLU A 137 -10.61 -9.21 -12.85
CA GLU A 137 -11.49 -8.23 -13.51
C GLU A 137 -12.49 -7.72 -12.49
N VAL A 138 -13.11 -8.66 -11.78
CA VAL A 138 -14.13 -8.36 -10.79
C VAL A 138 -13.56 -7.60 -9.58
N ALA A 139 -12.35 -7.94 -9.12
CA ALA A 139 -11.68 -7.18 -8.07
C ALA A 139 -11.37 -5.75 -8.53
N CYS A 140 -10.93 -5.56 -9.77
CA CYS A 140 -10.67 -4.23 -10.32
C CYS A 140 -11.97 -3.40 -10.44
N GLU A 141 -13.05 -3.99 -10.95
CA GLU A 141 -14.36 -3.34 -11.03
C GLU A 141 -14.87 -2.92 -9.65
N PHE A 142 -14.68 -3.76 -8.62
CA PHE A 142 -15.00 -3.39 -7.25
C PHE A 142 -14.20 -2.18 -6.79
N LEU A 143 -12.87 -2.20 -6.98
CA LEU A 143 -12.01 -1.08 -6.57
C LEU A 143 -12.39 0.23 -7.28
N ASP A 144 -12.72 0.17 -8.57
CA ASP A 144 -13.14 1.34 -9.36
C ASP A 144 -14.48 1.94 -8.90
N GLN A 145 -15.29 1.18 -8.15
CA GLN A 145 -16.54 1.69 -7.55
C GLN A 145 -16.33 2.35 -6.19
N VAL A 146 -15.35 1.87 -5.42
CA VAL A 146 -15.14 2.30 -4.03
C VAL A 146 -14.02 3.31 -3.86
N TYR A 147 -13.24 3.58 -4.91
CA TYR A 147 -12.11 4.49 -4.88
C TYR A 147 -11.98 5.29 -6.17
N ASP A 148 -11.69 6.59 -6.04
CA ASP A 148 -11.48 7.49 -7.18
C ASP A 148 -10.02 7.47 -7.61
N PHE A 149 -9.71 6.69 -8.65
CA PHE A 149 -8.36 6.63 -9.23
C PHE A 149 -8.05 7.77 -10.21
N THR A 150 -8.92 8.77 -10.35
CA THR A 150 -8.57 9.94 -11.15
C THR A 150 -7.41 10.68 -10.49
N PRO A 151 -6.36 11.06 -11.24
CA PRO A 151 -5.22 11.76 -10.65
C PRO A 151 -5.71 12.99 -9.89
N HIS A 152 -5.43 13.04 -8.59
CA HIS A 152 -5.73 14.20 -7.76
C HIS A 152 -4.80 15.36 -8.17
N HIS A 153 -5.09 15.99 -9.30
CA HIS A 153 -4.53 17.28 -9.67
C HIS A 153 -5.15 18.35 -8.78
N ASN A 154 -4.66 18.47 -7.55
CA ASN A 154 -4.67 19.77 -6.89
C ASN A 154 -3.34 20.44 -7.25
N PRO A 155 -3.26 21.25 -8.32
CA PRO A 155 -2.19 22.26 -8.33
C PRO A 155 -2.32 23.04 -7.01
N PRO A 156 -1.22 23.40 -6.34
CA PRO A 156 -1.31 24.30 -5.20
C PRO A 156 -2.13 25.51 -5.68
N SER A 157 -3.20 25.85 -4.97
CA SER A 157 -3.98 27.04 -5.28
C SER A 157 -3.05 28.23 -5.12
N LYS A 158 -2.39 28.60 -6.22
CA LYS A 158 -1.85 29.94 -6.38
C LYS A 158 -3.10 30.81 -6.46
N PHE A 159 -3.17 31.80 -5.56
CA PHE A 159 -4.25 32.76 -5.36
C PHE A 159 -5.38 32.20 -4.48
N SER A 160 -5.77 32.84 -3.37
CA SER A 160 -5.78 34.29 -3.07
C SER A 160 -5.27 34.64 -1.67
#